data_AF-A0A2N0NRQ8-F1
#
_entry.id   AF-A0A2N0NRQ8-F1
#
_cell.length_a   1.000
_cell.length_b   1.000
_cell.length_c   1.000
_cell.angle_alpha   90.00
_cell.angle_beta   90.00
_cell.angle_gamma   90.00
#
_symmetry.space_group_name_H-M   'P 1'
#
loop_
_entity.id
_entity.type
_entity.pdbx_description
1 polymer ?
#
loop_
_entity_poly.entity_id
_entity_poly.type
_entity_poly.pdbx_seq_one_letter_code
_entity_poly.pdbx_strand_id
1 'polypeptide(L)'
;MTTRGIPCKLNNENDVREMTKCVLTGLARLHAGRYVHRDIRIPNIVFVPEHHDNFRYVLIDFEHGGMNKQKPGENLNGWDANTLTKSGHYVYLSEMYQLGKMLEKYNDLMTAGGKDFVNQLKSKNLTAEEALKHTWINDSTTSI
;
A
#
# COMPACT_ATOMS: atom_id res chain seq x y z
N MET A 1 6.44 20.08 -21.34
CA MET A 1 5.80 19.87 -20.02
C MET A 1 6.52 18.67 -19.40
N THR A 2 7.35 18.90 -18.39
CA THR A 2 8.12 17.82 -17.76
C THR A 2 7.28 17.28 -16.60
N THR A 3 6.85 16.02 -16.69
CA THR A 3 6.17 15.36 -15.58
C THR A 3 7.18 15.17 -14.45
N ARG A 4 6.87 15.68 -13.24
CA ARG A 4 7.77 15.61 -12.08
C ARG A 4 7.84 14.21 -11.45
N GLY A 5 6.80 13.42 -11.65
CA GLY A 5 6.72 12.03 -11.19
C GLY A 5 7.39 11.08 -12.17
N ILE A 6 8.16 10.12 -11.64
CA ILE A 6 8.69 9.01 -12.42
C ILE A 6 8.09 7.68 -11.94
N PRO A 7 8.00 6.67 -12.82
CA PRO A 7 7.58 5.34 -12.42
C PRO A 7 8.38 4.84 -11.22
N CYS A 8 7.69 4.27 -10.24
CA CYS A 8 8.32 3.69 -9.06
C CYS A 8 9.27 2.55 -9.45
N LYS A 9 10.53 2.63 -9.00
CA LYS A 9 11.54 1.57 -9.17
C LYS A 9 12.10 1.18 -7.80
N LEU A 10 11.80 -0.04 -7.37
CA LEU A 10 12.22 -0.60 -6.08
C LEU A 10 13.38 -1.56 -6.34
N ASN A 11 14.54 -1.31 -5.74
CA ASN A 11 15.77 -2.06 -5.99
C ASN A 11 16.28 -2.82 -4.77
N ASN A 12 15.83 -2.45 -3.57
CA ASN A 12 16.24 -3.04 -2.31
C ASN A 12 15.11 -2.94 -1.28
N GLU A 13 15.30 -3.56 -0.11
CA GLU A 13 14.30 -3.55 0.97
C GLU A 13 13.96 -2.13 1.45
N ASN A 14 14.95 -1.24 1.54
CA ASN A 14 14.72 0.13 2.01
C ASN A 14 13.79 0.90 1.06
N ASP A 15 13.96 0.75 -0.25
CA ASP A 15 13.05 1.33 -1.25
C ASP A 15 11.61 0.82 -1.02
N VAL A 16 11.45 -0.49 -0.83
CA VAL A 16 10.14 -1.13 -0.59
C VAL A 16 9.53 -0.61 0.72
N ARG A 17 10.32 -0.50 1.78
CA ARG A 17 9.90 -0.02 3.11
C ARG A 17 9.49 1.45 3.07
N GLU A 18 10.30 2.32 2.47
CA GLU A 18 10.00 3.75 2.32
C GLU A 18 8.72 3.98 1.51
N MET A 19 8.56 3.28 0.39
CA MET A 19 7.35 3.34 -0.42
C MET A 19 6.13 2.87 0.37
N THR A 20 6.26 1.73 1.05
CA THR A 20 5.18 1.18 1.87
C THR A 20 4.77 2.14 2.97
N LYS A 21 5.73 2.78 3.66
CA LYS A 21 5.45 3.78 4.69
C LYS A 21 4.69 4.99 4.14
N CYS A 22 5.07 5.49 2.97
CA CYS A 22 4.35 6.59 2.32
C CYS A 22 2.91 6.18 1.94
N VAL A 23 2.75 5.01 1.32
CA VAL A 23 1.42 4.49 0.95
C VAL A 23 0.55 4.31 2.19
N LEU A 24 1.05 3.64 3.23
CA LEU A 24 0.33 3.46 4.50
C LEU A 24 -0.08 4.77 5.15
N THR A 25 0.77 5.80 5.06
CA THR A 25 0.44 7.15 5.56
C THR A 25 -0.77 7.73 4.82
N GLY A 26 -0.79 7.61 3.49
CA GLY A 26 -1.94 8.01 2.67
C GLY A 26 -3.19 7.20 2.97
N LEU A 27 -3.06 5.87 3.08
CA LEU A 27 -4.18 4.98 3.40
C LEU A 27 -4.77 5.27 4.79
N ALA A 28 -3.92 5.48 5.81
CA ALA A 28 -4.40 5.85 7.15
C ALA A 28 -5.24 7.13 7.11
N ARG A 29 -4.82 8.14 6.33
CA ARG A 29 -5.59 9.38 6.13
C ARG A 29 -6.92 9.13 5.41
N LEU A 30 -6.94 8.32 4.36
CA LEU A 30 -8.17 7.94 3.66
C LEU A 30 -9.13 7.18 4.58
N HIS A 31 -8.62 6.21 5.34
CA HIS A 31 -9.40 5.37 6.24
C HIS A 31 -10.02 6.18 7.38
N ALA A 32 -9.29 7.18 7.92
CA ALA A 32 -9.83 8.14 8.89
C ALA A 32 -11.00 8.95 8.29
N GLY A 33 -10.93 9.28 6.99
CA GLY A 33 -12.02 9.91 6.24
C GLY A 33 -13.14 8.95 5.79
N ARG A 34 -13.07 7.66 6.13
CA ARG A 34 -13.97 6.58 5.71
C ARG A 34 -13.94 6.22 4.23
N TYR A 35 -12.85 6.56 3.54
CA TYR A 35 -12.61 6.22 2.15
C TYR A 35 -11.65 5.04 1.99
N VAL A 36 -11.75 4.38 0.83
CA VAL A 36 -10.84 3.36 0.31
C VAL A 36 -10.48 3.74 -1.14
N HIS A 37 -9.26 3.45 -1.55
CA HIS A 37 -8.72 3.62 -2.91
C HIS A 37 -9.17 2.53 -3.88
N ARG A 38 -9.21 1.28 -3.41
CA ARG A 38 -9.60 0.07 -4.15
C ARG A 38 -8.66 -0.44 -5.25
N ASP A 39 -7.88 0.42 -5.89
CA ASP A 39 -6.90 0.05 -6.94
C ASP A 39 -5.44 0.22 -6.48
N ILE A 40 -5.00 -0.61 -5.51
CA ILE A 40 -3.62 -0.58 -5.00
C ILE A 40 -2.70 -1.38 -5.92
N ARG A 41 -1.88 -0.68 -6.69
CA ARG A 41 -0.90 -1.28 -7.62
C ARG A 41 0.23 -0.32 -7.93
N ILE A 42 1.38 -0.87 -8.33
CA ILE A 42 2.60 -0.11 -8.64
C ILE A 42 2.39 1.00 -9.68
N PRO A 43 1.62 0.81 -10.77
CA PRO A 43 1.34 1.91 -11.72
C PRO A 43 0.66 3.13 -11.08
N ASN A 44 -0.05 2.93 -9.97
CA ASN A 44 -0.76 4.00 -9.25
C ASN A 44 0.12 4.57 -8.11
N ILE A 45 1.43 4.27 -8.09
CA ILE A 45 2.38 4.80 -7.10
C ILE A 45 3.51 5.50 -7.85
N VAL A 46 3.64 6.80 -7.60
CA VAL A 46 4.63 7.66 -8.25
C VAL A 46 5.75 7.98 -7.27
N PHE A 47 6.99 7.90 -7.75
CA PHE A 47 8.14 8.40 -7.01
C PHE A 47 8.38 9.89 -7.32
N VAL A 48 8.63 10.67 -6.27
CA VAL A 48 8.82 12.12 -6.34
C VAL A 48 10.21 12.47 -5.80
N PRO A 49 11.23 12.65 -6.68
CA PRO A 49 12.63 12.80 -6.28
C PRO A 49 12.94 14.10 -5.52
N GLU A 50 12.25 15.19 -5.85
CA GLU A 50 12.54 16.55 -5.36
C GLU A 50 11.64 16.99 -4.19
N HIS A 51 10.99 16.06 -3.49
CA HIS A 51 10.08 16.44 -2.41
C HIS A 51 10.87 16.84 -1.14
N HIS A 52 10.65 18.07 -0.67
CA HIS A 52 11.29 18.63 0.53
C HIS A 52 10.75 18.04 1.84
N ASP A 53 9.56 17.44 1.79
CA ASP A 53 8.98 16.67 2.90
C ASP A 53 9.33 15.20 2.74
N ASN A 54 9.53 14.48 3.85
CA ASN A 54 9.99 13.08 3.96
C ASN A 54 9.15 11.99 3.22
N PHE A 55 8.25 12.37 2.31
CA PHE A 55 7.41 11.49 1.52
C PHE A 55 7.85 11.49 0.05
N ARG A 56 8.55 10.42 -0.34
CA ARG A 56 9.11 10.26 -1.70
C ARG A 56 8.19 9.47 -2.64
N TYR A 57 7.07 8.96 -2.14
CA TYR A 57 6.11 8.18 -2.91
C TYR A 57 4.69 8.66 -2.65
N VAL A 58 3.87 8.71 -3.71
CA VAL A 58 2.48 9.16 -3.64
C VAL A 58 1.60 8.14 -4.33
N LEU A 59 0.55 7.70 -3.62
CA LEU A 59 -0.56 6.93 -4.20
C LEU A 59 -1.46 7.89 -4.98
N ILE A 60 -1.64 7.62 -6.26
CA ILE A 60 -2.42 8.44 -7.20
C ILE A 60 -3.58 7.62 -7.76
N ASP A 61 -4.39 8.27 -8.59
CA ASP A 61 -5.46 7.65 -9.37
C ASP A 61 -6.63 7.11 -8.51
N PHE A 62 -7.43 8.06 -8.01
CA PHE A 62 -8.55 7.79 -7.10
C PHE A 62 -9.88 7.48 -7.81
N GLU A 63 -9.86 7.18 -9.12
CA GLU A 63 -11.09 7.05 -9.93
C GLU A 63 -12.00 5.89 -9.46
N HIS A 64 -11.40 4.82 -8.93
CA HIS A 64 -12.12 3.67 -8.37
C HIS A 64 -12.37 3.78 -6.86
N GLY A 65 -11.94 4.88 -6.25
CA GLY A 65 -12.11 5.15 -4.84
C GLY A 65 -13.58 5.17 -4.42
N GLY A 66 -13.81 5.05 -3.12
CA GLY A 66 -15.17 5.23 -2.58
C GLY A 66 -15.26 4.96 -1.10
N MET A 67 -16.48 4.83 -0.61
CA MET A 67 -16.73 4.67 0.82
C MET A 67 -16.36 3.24 1.27
N ASN A 68 -15.85 3.14 2.50
CA ASN A 68 -15.66 1.87 3.19
C ASN A 68 -16.98 1.10 3.30
N LYS A 69 -16.91 -0.22 3.15
CA LYS A 69 -18.07 -1.14 3.15
C LYS A 69 -19.07 -0.91 2.02
N GLN A 70 -18.75 -0.07 1.04
CA GLN A 70 -19.56 0.02 -0.17
C GLN A 70 -19.29 -1.21 -1.05
N LYS A 71 -20.34 -1.73 -1.70
CA LYS A 71 -20.16 -2.72 -2.77
C LYS A 71 -19.58 -2.03 -3.99
N PRO A 72 -18.46 -2.52 -4.55
CA PRO A 72 -17.93 -1.96 -5.78
C PRO A 72 -18.88 -2.27 -6.95
N GLY A 73 -18.93 -1.39 -7.95
CA GLY A 73 -19.75 -1.58 -9.15
C GLY A 73 -19.20 -2.68 -10.07
N GLU A 74 -17.89 -2.92 -10.00
CA GLU A 74 -17.18 -3.94 -10.77
C GLU A 74 -15.99 -4.48 -9.97
N ASN A 75 -15.48 -5.65 -10.39
CA ASN A 75 -14.23 -6.18 -9.85
C ASN A 75 -13.07 -5.68 -10.69
N LEU A 76 -12.06 -5.09 -10.04
CA LEU A 76 -10.87 -4.63 -10.73
C LEU A 76 -9.87 -5.76 -11.00
N ASN A 77 -9.02 -5.53 -11.99
CA ASN A 77 -7.92 -6.44 -12.32
C ASN A 77 -6.98 -6.62 -11.12
N GLY A 78 -6.65 -7.87 -10.79
CA GLY A 78 -5.81 -8.22 -9.65
C GLY A 78 -6.57 -8.51 -8.35
N TRP A 79 -7.88 -8.25 -8.31
CA TRP A 79 -8.74 -8.77 -7.24
C TRP A 79 -8.93 -10.28 -7.39
N ASP A 80 -9.15 -10.93 -6.25
CA ASP A 80 -9.40 -12.36 -6.15
C ASP A 80 -10.47 -12.66 -5.09
N ALA A 81 -10.74 -13.94 -4.86
CA ALA A 81 -11.74 -14.42 -3.90
C ALA A 81 -11.50 -13.94 -2.46
N ASN A 82 -10.27 -13.55 -2.11
CA ASN A 82 -9.92 -13.05 -0.80
C ASN A 82 -9.99 -11.54 -0.71
N THR A 83 -10.25 -10.81 -1.79
CA THR A 83 -10.23 -9.34 -1.80
C THR A 83 -11.44 -8.76 -1.11
N LEU A 84 -12.64 -9.16 -1.51
CA LEU A 84 -13.89 -8.69 -0.91
C LEU A 84 -14.24 -9.48 0.36
N THR A 85 -15.14 -8.95 1.18
CA THR A 85 -15.78 -9.74 2.24
C THR A 85 -16.69 -10.81 1.62
N LYS A 86 -17.11 -11.80 2.42
CA LYS A 86 -18.08 -12.82 1.99
C LYS A 86 -19.40 -12.23 1.47
N SER A 87 -19.76 -11.02 1.92
CA SER A 87 -20.95 -10.29 1.49
C SER A 87 -20.70 -9.35 0.29
N GLY A 88 -19.52 -9.40 -0.31
CA GLY A 88 -19.17 -8.65 -1.52
C GLY A 88 -18.79 -7.18 -1.28
N HIS A 89 -18.41 -6.81 -0.05
CA HIS A 89 -18.04 -5.42 0.27
C HIS A 89 -16.52 -5.24 0.21
N TYR A 90 -16.08 -4.08 -0.29
CA TYR A 90 -14.69 -3.65 -0.17
C TYR A 90 -14.50 -2.89 1.14
N VAL A 91 -13.53 -3.28 1.95
CA VAL A 91 -13.29 -2.70 3.28
C VAL A 91 -11.84 -2.26 3.45
N TYR A 92 -11.52 -1.53 4.52
CA TYR A 92 -10.12 -1.14 4.81
C TYR A 92 -9.16 -2.33 4.75
N LEU A 93 -9.55 -3.47 5.33
CA LEU A 93 -8.73 -4.69 5.31
C LEU A 93 -8.61 -5.33 3.91
N SER A 94 -9.52 -5.04 2.98
CA SER A 94 -9.34 -5.37 1.55
C SER A 94 -8.19 -4.57 0.95
N GLU A 95 -8.03 -3.32 1.35
CA GLU A 95 -6.94 -2.44 0.88
C GLU A 95 -5.58 -2.91 1.42
N MET A 96 -5.54 -3.27 2.70
CA MET A 96 -4.35 -3.83 3.34
C MET A 96 -3.94 -5.16 2.69
N TYR A 97 -4.92 -6.00 2.34
CA TYR A 97 -4.69 -7.22 1.57
C TYR A 97 -4.10 -6.95 0.19
N GLN A 98 -4.66 -5.98 -0.55
CA GLN A 98 -4.17 -5.62 -1.88
C GLN A 98 -2.75 -5.02 -1.83
N LEU A 99 -2.44 -4.21 -0.81
CA LEU A 99 -1.08 -3.76 -0.54
C LEU A 99 -0.14 -4.94 -0.28
N GLY A 100 -0.51 -5.89 0.57
CA GLY A 100 0.28 -7.10 0.81
C GLY A 100 0.52 -7.93 -0.45
N LYS A 101 -0.51 -8.15 -1.27
CA LYS A 101 -0.36 -8.82 -2.58
C LYS A 101 0.58 -8.09 -3.53
N MET A 102 0.53 -6.76 -3.54
CA MET A 102 1.44 -5.96 -4.36
C MET A 102 2.89 -6.13 -3.88
N LEU A 103 3.12 -6.06 -2.57
CA LEU A 103 4.44 -6.19 -1.95
C LEU A 103 5.04 -7.59 -2.06
N GLU A 104 4.21 -8.64 -2.07
CA GLU A 104 4.66 -10.02 -2.25
C GLU A 104 5.48 -10.23 -3.53
N LYS A 105 5.22 -9.44 -4.58
CA LYS A 105 5.99 -9.46 -5.83
C LYS A 105 7.45 -9.02 -5.65
N TYR A 106 7.78 -8.41 -4.51
CA TYR A 106 9.10 -7.91 -4.15
C TYR A 106 9.72 -8.72 -3.00
N ASN A 107 9.19 -9.91 -2.69
CA ASN A 107 9.72 -10.77 -1.63
C ASN A 107 11.22 -11.07 -1.77
N ASP A 108 11.74 -11.15 -2.99
CA ASP A 108 13.17 -11.40 -3.23
C ASP A 108 14.07 -10.24 -2.78
N LEU A 109 13.51 -9.03 -2.64
CA LEU A 109 14.22 -7.86 -2.12
C LEU A 109 14.16 -7.75 -0.60
N MET A 110 13.36 -8.57 0.08
CA MET A 110 13.04 -8.42 1.50
C MET A 110 13.62 -9.55 2.36
N THR A 111 14.08 -9.16 3.55
CA THR A 111 14.40 -10.04 4.68
C THR A 111 13.18 -10.79 5.20
N ALA A 112 13.40 -11.73 6.12
CA ALA A 112 12.33 -12.45 6.80
C ALA A 112 11.31 -11.51 7.49
N GLY A 113 11.78 -10.39 8.07
CA GLY A 113 10.90 -9.40 8.71
C GLY A 113 9.95 -8.72 7.73
N GLY A 114 10.43 -8.36 6.54
CA GLY A 114 9.57 -7.79 5.50
C GLY A 114 8.55 -8.80 4.95
N LYS A 115 8.98 -10.04 4.74
CA LYS A 115 8.08 -11.14 4.32
C LYS A 115 6.99 -11.42 5.35
N ASP A 116 7.34 -11.42 6.64
CA ASP A 116 6.38 -11.56 7.73
C ASP A 116 5.37 -10.40 7.75
N PHE A 117 5.84 -9.17 7.62
CA PHE A 117 4.96 -8.00 7.51
C PHE A 117 3.97 -8.11 6.33
N VAL A 118 4.44 -8.57 5.17
CA VAL A 118 3.56 -8.84 4.01
C VAL A 118 2.51 -9.90 4.32
N ASN A 119 2.87 -10.97 5.02
CA ASN A 119 1.92 -12.00 5.43
C ASN A 119 0.87 -11.46 6.40
N GLN A 120 1.26 -10.60 7.35
CA GLN A 120 0.32 -9.95 8.26
C GLN A 120 -0.67 -9.05 7.51
N LEU A 121 -0.22 -8.27 6.53
CA LEU A 121 -1.10 -7.49 5.64
C LEU A 121 -2.10 -8.38 4.91
N LYS A 122 -1.62 -9.48 4.31
CA LYS A 122 -2.45 -10.45 3.59
C LYS A 122 -3.40 -11.23 4.50
N SER A 123 -3.10 -11.33 5.80
CA SER A 123 -3.99 -11.96 6.78
C SER A 123 -5.24 -11.14 7.10
N LYS A 124 -5.31 -9.88 6.65
CA LYS A 124 -6.41 -8.94 6.91
C LYS A 124 -6.63 -8.64 8.39
N ASN A 125 -5.58 -8.64 9.19
CA ASN A 125 -5.67 -8.36 10.64
C ASN A 125 -4.99 -7.04 11.05
N LEU A 126 -4.47 -6.29 10.09
CA LEU A 126 -3.67 -5.10 10.33
C LEU A 126 -4.32 -3.91 9.63
N THR A 127 -4.73 -2.88 10.38
CA THR A 127 -5.16 -1.60 9.79
C THR A 127 -3.96 -0.78 9.31
N ALA A 128 -4.18 0.26 8.50
CA ALA A 128 -3.10 1.14 8.04
C ALA A 128 -2.38 1.83 9.22
N GLU A 129 -3.11 2.25 10.26
CA GLU A 129 -2.50 2.87 11.44
C GLU A 129 -1.68 1.89 12.28
N GLU A 130 -2.13 0.65 12.44
CA GLU A 130 -1.36 -0.40 13.11
C GLU A 130 -0.13 -0.78 12.29
N ALA A 131 -0.27 -0.84 10.97
CA ALA A 131 0.83 -1.12 10.05
C ALA A 131 1.95 -0.09 10.16
N LEU A 132 1.61 1.20 10.28
CA LEU A 132 2.58 2.27 10.46
C LEU A 132 3.38 2.15 11.76
N LYS A 133 2.87 1.43 12.77
CA LYS A 133 3.55 1.18 14.04
C LYS A 133 4.38 -0.10 14.02
N HIS A 134 4.25 -0.92 12.98
CA HIS A 134 4.94 -2.20 12.88
C HIS A 134 6.46 -2.01 12.90
N THR A 135 7.17 -2.93 13.55
CA THR A 135 8.63 -2.86 13.73
C THR A 135 9.35 -2.76 12.40
N TRP A 136 8.97 -3.57 11.41
CA TRP A 136 9.54 -3.51 10.06
C TRP A 136 9.42 -2.13 9.38
N ILE A 137 8.32 -1.39 9.62
CA ILE A 137 8.13 -0.04 9.04
C ILE A 137 9.00 1.01 9.73
N ASN A 138 9.25 0.82 11.03
CA ASN A 138 10.03 1.75 11.85
C ASN A 138 11.46 1.28 12.09
N ASP A 139 11.88 0.19 11.45
CA ASP A 139 13.23 -0.31 11.57
C ASP A 139 14.18 0.69 10.91
N SER A 140 14.85 1.46 11.76
CA SER A 140 15.91 2.39 11.41
C SER A 140 17.21 1.61 11.21
N THR A 141 17.20 0.58 10.37
CA THR A 141 18.43 -0.05 9.92
C THR A 141 19.17 0.98 9.06
N THR A 142 20.01 1.77 9.72
CA THR A 142 21.01 2.65 9.12
C THR A 142 21.74 1.85 8.06
N SER A 143 21.55 2.20 6.79
CA SER A 143 22.38 1.65 5.72
C SER A 143 23.83 2.01 6.06
N ILE A 144 24.67 0.99 6.24
CA ILE A 144 26.13 1.12 6.30
C ILE A 144 26.63 1.45 4.90
#